data_AF-A0A1G7I9A6-F1
#
_entry.id   AF-A0A1G7I9A6-F1
#
_cell.length_a   1.000
_cell.length_b   1.000
_cell.length_c   1.000
_cell.angle_alpha   90.00
_cell.angle_beta   90.00
_cell.angle_gamma   90.00
#
_symmetry.space_group_name_H-M   'P 1'
#
loop_
_entity.id
_entity.type
_entity.pdbx_description
1 polymer ?
#
loop_
_entity_poly.entity_id
_entity_poly.type
_entity_poly.pdbx_seq_one_letter_code
_entity_poly.pdbx_strand_id
1 'polypeptide(L)'
;MKFLTSTLIVILMMFYSCKNDVVEPDIIYNDTIQSFSDSLKILHYKSRIKGVIPEDNIGQPIIADKQDTIIAENGSLVAITPTFVLGKEADGFYVQIEEANHYFEIDFNSPLSGRKAPVTDGANAKEADDSSIVIQLPTLPADILPRIFTVKYSVYRDVGSRWVSNKATTYLKVVPKGSNNYRQLLVGKWNIQSSTITYPDRETTTYVKPLDSVIGHYRCMDGKLMGVGISHEGDVYYPDRYITVHEASYNFGGDNNFNDRFLTTVRRLNLDLSTCDSLVYVDANSISPGIDRLVTGRYYYNAESNQLNIVYGKAGGGRYGVDLEVYTVLELTENRLKIRIQRGTTEAFPYKETIVLTKE
;
A
#
# COMPACT_ATOMS: atom_id res chain seq x y z
N MET A 1 -32.99 -27.86 56.48
CA MET A 1 -32.87 -27.04 55.25
C MET A 1 -31.63 -26.18 55.44
N LYS A 2 -30.49 -26.49 54.82
CA LYS A 2 -30.11 -26.46 53.38
C LYS A 2 -29.30 -25.18 53.11
N PHE A 3 -28.09 -25.38 52.58
CA PHE A 3 -27.11 -24.40 52.07
C PHE A 3 -26.35 -23.64 53.16
N LEU A 4 -25.01 -23.53 53.18
CA LEU A 4 -24.07 -23.40 52.07
C LEU A 4 -22.65 -23.82 52.55
N THR A 5 -22.22 -25.03 52.19
CA THR A 5 -20.81 -25.43 52.14
C THR A 5 -20.36 -25.34 50.69
N SER A 6 -19.50 -24.38 50.35
CA SER A 6 -18.51 -24.43 49.26
C SER A 6 -18.02 -23.03 48.92
N THR A 7 -16.92 -22.59 49.51
CA THR A 7 -16.07 -21.53 48.95
C THR A 7 -14.64 -21.73 49.42
N LEU A 8 -14.09 -22.90 49.08
CA LEU A 8 -12.66 -23.21 49.16
C LEU A 8 -12.39 -24.10 47.94
N ILE A 9 -11.31 -23.84 47.18
CA ILE A 9 -11.01 -24.33 45.81
C ILE A 9 -11.68 -23.40 44.77
N VAL A 10 -11.05 -22.41 44.14
CA VAL A 10 -9.84 -22.44 43.29
C VAL A 10 -9.17 -21.05 43.30
N ILE A 11 -8.15 -20.82 44.14
CA ILE A 11 -7.17 -19.71 43.98
C ILE A 11 -5.77 -20.33 43.99
N LEU A 12 -5.57 -21.34 43.14
CA LEU A 12 -4.30 -22.07 43.01
C LEU A 12 -4.05 -22.55 41.57
N MET A 13 -4.48 -21.74 40.59
CA MET A 13 -4.07 -21.88 39.18
C MET A 13 -3.69 -20.53 38.54
N MET A 14 -3.29 -19.52 39.33
CA MET A 14 -2.64 -18.30 38.81
C MET A 14 -1.09 -18.42 38.81
N PHE A 15 -0.58 -19.63 38.67
CA PHE A 15 0.79 -19.88 38.21
C PHE A 15 0.71 -20.69 36.91
N TYR A 16 -0.03 -20.17 35.93
CA TYR A 16 0.24 -20.55 34.54
C TYR A 16 1.58 -19.92 34.20
N SER A 17 2.62 -20.72 34.38
CA SER A 17 3.94 -20.59 33.80
C SER A 17 3.87 -19.79 32.50
N CYS A 18 4.33 -18.53 32.52
CA CYS A 18 4.96 -17.92 31.36
C CYS A 18 6.24 -18.72 31.10
N LYS A 19 6.08 -19.93 30.54
CA LYS A 19 7.10 -20.44 29.65
C LYS A 19 7.04 -19.47 28.49
N ASN A 20 8.04 -18.60 28.41
CA ASN A 20 8.50 -18.16 27.12
C ASN A 20 8.88 -19.46 26.40
N ASP A 21 7.92 -20.05 25.69
CA ASP A 21 8.22 -21.02 24.66
C ASP A 21 9.03 -20.22 23.64
N VAL A 22 10.34 -20.25 23.83
CA VAL A 22 11.27 -20.17 22.72
C VAL A 22 10.80 -21.31 21.83
N VAL A 23 10.01 -20.96 20.81
CA VAL A 23 9.68 -21.87 19.73
C VAL A 23 11.03 -22.23 19.14
N GLU A 24 11.55 -23.40 19.51
CA GLU A 24 12.68 -23.98 18.80
C GLU A 24 12.27 -23.97 17.32
N PRO A 25 13.12 -23.45 16.42
CA PRO A 25 12.80 -23.48 15.00
C PRO A 25 12.61 -24.94 14.62
N ASP A 26 11.38 -25.32 14.29
CA ASP A 26 11.06 -26.66 13.80
C ASP A 26 12.07 -27.01 12.70
N ILE A 27 12.77 -28.13 12.88
CA ILE A 27 13.75 -28.63 11.92
C ILE A 27 13.08 -28.66 10.55
N ILE A 28 13.63 -27.90 9.61
CA ILE A 28 13.11 -27.84 8.25
C ILE A 28 13.76 -28.96 7.44
N TYR A 29 12.94 -29.85 6.88
CA TYR A 29 13.43 -30.73 5.84
C TYR A 29 13.72 -29.89 4.60
N ASN A 30 14.92 -30.04 4.05
CA ASN A 30 15.40 -29.29 2.88
C ASN A 30 14.40 -29.33 1.69
N ASP A 31 13.70 -30.45 1.51
CA ASP A 31 12.70 -30.61 0.44
C ASP A 31 11.50 -29.67 0.61
N THR A 32 11.13 -29.32 1.85
CA THR A 32 10.06 -28.35 2.14
C THR A 32 10.48 -26.93 1.79
N ILE A 33 11.73 -26.55 2.04
CA ILE A 33 12.28 -25.22 1.66
C ILE A 33 12.30 -25.09 0.14
N GLN A 34 12.82 -26.12 -0.52
CA GLN A 34 12.93 -26.12 -1.97
C GLN A 34 11.56 -26.05 -2.63
N SER A 35 10.60 -26.87 -2.18
CA SER A 35 9.22 -26.86 -2.67
C SER A 35 8.50 -25.53 -2.42
N PHE A 36 8.73 -24.92 -1.24
CA PHE A 36 8.19 -23.60 -0.92
C PHE A 36 8.77 -22.54 -1.87
N SER A 37 10.09 -22.44 -1.97
CA SER A 37 10.78 -21.50 -2.85
C SER A 37 10.31 -21.68 -4.29
N ASP A 38 10.24 -22.92 -4.77
CA ASP A 38 9.81 -23.21 -6.15
C ASP A 38 8.37 -22.77 -6.46
N SER A 39 7.52 -22.69 -5.44
CA SER A 39 6.10 -22.32 -5.57
C SER A 39 5.82 -20.83 -5.42
N LEU A 40 6.81 -20.03 -5.00
CA LEU A 40 6.67 -18.58 -4.90
C LEU A 40 6.41 -17.96 -6.27
N LYS A 41 5.51 -16.97 -6.32
CA LYS A 41 5.40 -16.07 -7.47
C LYS A 41 5.85 -14.70 -7.06
N ILE A 42 6.83 -14.16 -7.78
CA ILE A 42 7.42 -12.86 -7.48
C ILE A 42 7.00 -11.86 -8.55
N LEU A 43 6.63 -10.67 -8.10
CA LEU A 43 6.29 -9.58 -9.00
C LEU A 43 7.56 -9.00 -9.65
N HIS A 44 7.47 -8.53 -10.89
CA HIS A 44 8.64 -8.11 -11.69
C HIS A 44 9.69 -9.22 -11.87
N TYR A 45 9.27 -10.48 -11.71
CA TYR A 45 10.13 -11.64 -11.95
C TYR A 45 10.66 -11.65 -13.39
N LYS A 46 11.98 -11.71 -13.50
CA LYS A 46 12.71 -11.89 -14.76
C LYS A 46 13.15 -13.32 -14.94
N SER A 47 13.85 -13.88 -13.95
CA SER A 47 14.43 -15.21 -14.07
C SER A 47 14.64 -15.87 -12.71
N ARG A 48 14.67 -17.20 -12.72
CA ARG A 48 15.07 -18.05 -11.57
C ARG A 48 16.41 -18.65 -11.93
N ILE A 49 17.41 -18.40 -11.10
CA ILE A 49 18.80 -18.77 -11.37
C ILE A 49 19.26 -19.77 -10.33
N LYS A 50 19.78 -20.90 -10.77
CA LYS A 50 20.36 -21.93 -9.88
C LYS A 50 21.63 -21.38 -9.22
N GLY A 51 21.77 -21.62 -7.92
CA GLY A 51 22.89 -21.17 -7.11
C GLY A 51 22.45 -20.22 -6.01
N VAL A 52 23.40 -19.42 -5.52
CA VAL A 52 23.19 -18.42 -4.48
C VAL A 52 23.21 -17.02 -5.07
N ILE A 53 22.58 -16.06 -4.38
CA ILE A 53 22.69 -14.63 -4.72
C ILE A 53 24.18 -14.26 -4.89
N PRO A 54 24.56 -13.54 -5.97
CA PRO A 54 25.93 -13.09 -6.17
C PRO A 54 26.50 -12.35 -4.96
N GLU A 55 27.80 -12.49 -4.72
CA GLU A 55 28.48 -11.72 -3.67
C GLU A 55 28.49 -10.23 -3.99
N ASP A 56 28.60 -9.42 -2.93
CA ASP A 56 28.78 -7.98 -3.06
C ASP A 56 30.11 -7.71 -3.79
N ASN A 57 30.08 -6.76 -4.73
CA ASN A 57 31.24 -6.48 -5.56
C ASN A 57 31.65 -5.00 -5.56
N ILE A 58 30.78 -4.13 -5.05
CA ILE A 58 31.01 -2.70 -4.91
C ILE A 58 30.34 -2.23 -3.62
N GLY A 59 31.00 -1.36 -2.86
CA GLY A 59 30.51 -0.89 -1.55
C GLY A 59 29.23 -0.04 -1.59
N GLN A 60 28.54 0.08 -2.74
CA GLN A 60 27.27 0.80 -2.92
C GLN A 60 26.48 0.19 -4.10
N PRO A 61 25.13 0.23 -4.09
CA PRO A 61 24.27 0.69 -2.99
C PRO A 61 24.35 -0.24 -1.76
N ILE A 62 24.07 0.29 -0.57
CA ILE A 62 24.02 -0.45 0.70
C ILE A 62 22.58 -0.48 1.17
N ILE A 63 22.09 -1.66 1.52
CA ILE A 63 20.78 -1.87 2.13
C ILE A 63 20.93 -2.20 3.61
N ALA A 64 20.06 -1.64 4.44
CA ALA A 64 20.02 -1.94 5.86
C ALA A 64 19.58 -3.38 6.06
N ASP A 65 20.31 -4.12 6.90
CA ASP A 65 19.84 -5.41 7.38
C ASP A 65 18.77 -5.16 8.44
N LYS A 66 17.52 -5.29 8.03
CA LYS A 66 16.36 -5.20 8.90
C LYS A 66 15.85 -6.61 9.12
N GLN A 67 16.34 -7.24 10.17
CA GLN A 67 15.90 -8.56 10.67
C GLN A 67 14.45 -8.54 11.20
N ASP A 68 13.60 -7.70 10.61
CA ASP A 68 12.19 -7.59 10.91
C ASP A 68 11.48 -8.88 10.47
N THR A 69 10.48 -9.27 11.25
CA THR A 69 9.59 -10.38 10.91
C THR A 69 8.30 -9.84 10.31
N ILE A 70 8.04 -10.22 9.06
CA ILE A 70 6.78 -9.96 8.38
C ILE A 70 5.86 -11.14 8.60
N ILE A 71 4.73 -10.92 9.26
CA ILE A 71 3.70 -11.93 9.46
C ILE A 71 2.71 -11.86 8.31
N ALA A 72 2.51 -12.99 7.64
CA ALA A 72 1.66 -13.11 6.47
C ALA A 72 0.75 -14.32 6.58
N GLU A 73 -0.48 -14.21 6.10
CA GLU A 73 -1.37 -15.37 6.04
C GLU A 73 -0.99 -16.27 4.86
N ASN A 74 -1.23 -17.55 5.03
CA ASN A 74 -1.09 -18.54 3.98
C ASN A 74 -1.82 -18.13 2.69
N GLY A 75 -1.13 -18.16 1.55
CA GLY A 75 -1.67 -17.74 0.26
C GLY A 75 -1.84 -16.23 0.05
N SER A 76 -1.33 -15.37 0.94
CA SER A 76 -1.41 -13.90 0.76
C SER A 76 -0.27 -13.33 -0.11
N LEU A 77 -0.41 -12.07 -0.51
CA LEU A 77 0.71 -11.25 -0.96
C LEU A 77 1.47 -10.73 0.26
N VAL A 78 2.78 -10.54 0.09
CA VAL A 78 3.68 -9.91 1.05
C VAL A 78 4.55 -8.92 0.30
N ALA A 79 4.81 -7.77 0.91
CA ALA A 79 5.75 -6.79 0.41
C ALA A 79 6.90 -6.63 1.39
N ILE A 80 8.13 -6.73 0.90
CA ILE A 80 9.34 -6.36 1.61
C ILE A 80 9.78 -5.02 1.02
N THR A 81 9.98 -4.01 1.87
CA THR A 81 10.43 -2.68 1.47
C THR A 81 11.85 -2.46 1.99
N PRO A 82 12.88 -2.74 1.16
CA PRO A 82 14.27 -2.53 1.54
C PRO A 82 14.53 -1.08 1.95
N THR A 83 15.38 -0.90 2.96
CA THR A 83 15.81 0.43 3.39
C THR A 83 17.22 0.69 2.87
N PHE A 84 17.36 1.63 1.94
CA PHE A 84 18.67 2.02 1.41
C PHE A 84 19.40 2.90 2.42
N VAL A 85 20.61 2.49 2.78
CA VAL A 85 21.54 3.26 3.63
C VAL A 85 22.39 4.20 2.76
N LEU A 86 22.79 3.73 1.58
CA LEU A 86 23.67 4.47 0.67
C LEU A 86 23.40 4.07 -0.78
N GLY A 87 23.38 5.03 -1.70
CA GLY A 87 23.04 4.79 -3.12
C GLY A 87 21.56 4.40 -3.28
N LYS A 88 20.71 5.34 -3.71
CA LYS A 88 19.26 5.12 -3.87
C LYS A 88 18.85 4.66 -5.27
N GLU A 89 19.75 4.07 -6.03
CA GLU A 89 19.49 3.66 -7.41
C GLU A 89 19.53 2.13 -7.50
N ALA A 90 18.46 1.55 -8.01
CA ALA A 90 18.27 0.11 -8.15
C ALA A 90 17.70 -0.21 -9.54
N ASP A 91 18.29 -1.17 -10.25
CA ASP A 91 17.68 -1.74 -11.46
C ASP A 91 16.82 -2.97 -11.14
N GLY A 92 17.04 -3.56 -9.96
CA GLY A 92 16.28 -4.71 -9.50
C GLY A 92 16.82 -5.33 -8.21
N PHE A 93 16.27 -6.47 -7.83
CA PHE A 93 16.71 -7.23 -6.66
C PHE A 93 17.02 -8.68 -7.03
N TYR A 94 17.94 -9.26 -6.27
CA TYR A 94 18.03 -10.69 -6.11
C TYR A 94 17.34 -11.09 -4.82
N VAL A 95 16.54 -12.16 -4.85
CA VAL A 95 15.78 -12.65 -3.70
C VAL A 95 15.93 -14.16 -3.58
N GLN A 96 16.22 -14.67 -2.40
CA GLN A 96 16.44 -16.08 -2.14
C GLN A 96 15.79 -16.46 -0.80
N ILE A 97 15.09 -17.58 -0.77
CA ILE A 97 14.78 -18.24 0.50
C ILE A 97 16.05 -18.94 0.97
N GLU A 98 16.48 -18.68 2.20
CA GLU A 98 17.67 -19.32 2.77
C GLU A 98 17.58 -20.85 2.61
N GLU A 99 18.71 -21.48 2.29
CA GLU A 99 18.85 -22.92 1.97
C GLU A 99 18.21 -23.38 0.65
N ALA A 100 17.43 -22.56 -0.05
CA ALA A 100 16.98 -22.88 -1.41
C ALA A 100 18.17 -22.89 -2.40
N ASN A 101 18.11 -23.78 -3.39
CA ASN A 101 19.20 -23.96 -4.37
C ASN A 101 19.18 -22.96 -5.54
N HIS A 102 18.34 -21.93 -5.45
CA HIS A 102 18.16 -20.91 -6.46
C HIS A 102 17.80 -19.58 -5.82
N TYR A 103 17.93 -18.52 -6.62
CA TYR A 103 17.41 -17.21 -6.32
C TYR A 103 16.58 -16.69 -7.49
N PHE A 104 15.82 -15.63 -7.22
CA PHE A 104 14.99 -14.93 -8.17
C PHE A 104 15.65 -13.60 -8.53
N GLU A 105 15.71 -13.31 -9.82
CA GLU A 105 16.05 -11.99 -10.35
C GLU A 105 14.76 -11.22 -10.60
N ILE A 106 14.62 -10.09 -9.92
CA ILE A 106 13.55 -9.12 -10.07
C ILE A 106 14.10 -7.95 -10.86
N ASP A 107 13.47 -7.58 -11.97
CA ASP A 107 13.96 -6.51 -12.84
C ASP A 107 12.89 -5.43 -13.01
N PHE A 108 13.15 -4.24 -12.48
CA PHE A 108 12.23 -3.11 -12.57
C PHE A 108 12.28 -2.42 -13.93
N ASN A 109 13.30 -2.67 -14.74
CA ASN A 109 13.35 -2.19 -16.13
C ASN A 109 12.51 -3.06 -17.08
N SER A 110 12.20 -4.29 -16.67
CA SER A 110 11.42 -5.22 -17.47
C SER A 110 9.92 -5.05 -17.24
N PRO A 111 9.09 -5.06 -18.30
CA PRO A 111 7.65 -5.01 -18.16
C PRO A 111 7.09 -6.24 -17.44
N LEU A 112 6.06 -6.03 -16.63
CA LEU A 112 5.27 -7.12 -16.04
C LEU A 112 4.60 -7.98 -17.12
N SER A 113 4.87 -9.29 -17.11
CA SER A 113 4.09 -10.32 -17.80
C SER A 113 4.08 -10.28 -19.35
N GLY A 114 5.17 -9.85 -19.99
CA GLY A 114 5.28 -9.85 -21.46
C GLY A 114 4.43 -8.80 -22.17
N ARG A 115 3.81 -7.88 -21.43
CA ARG A 115 3.12 -6.70 -21.98
C ARG A 115 4.06 -5.51 -21.96
N LYS A 116 4.56 -5.09 -23.13
CA LYS A 116 5.50 -3.97 -23.26
C LYS A 116 5.03 -2.75 -22.45
N ALA A 117 5.90 -2.23 -21.59
CA ALA A 117 5.72 -0.92 -20.98
C ALA A 117 5.70 0.13 -22.11
N PRO A 118 4.86 1.17 -22.04
CA PRO A 118 5.06 2.33 -22.88
C PRO A 118 6.44 2.88 -22.53
N VAL A 119 7.30 2.97 -23.55
CA VAL A 119 8.55 3.70 -23.46
C VAL A 119 8.18 5.13 -23.09
N THR A 120 8.37 5.49 -21.83
CA THR A 120 8.28 6.89 -21.41
C THR A 120 9.68 7.43 -21.57
N ASP A 121 9.92 8.03 -22.74
CA ASP A 121 11.08 8.88 -22.93
C ASP A 121 11.01 10.03 -21.91
N GLY A 122 12.05 10.12 -21.07
CA GLY A 122 12.28 11.27 -20.21
C GLY A 122 12.46 10.91 -18.74
N ALA A 123 13.73 10.89 -18.32
CA ALA A 123 14.37 11.48 -17.12
C ALA A 123 13.63 11.69 -15.78
N ASN A 124 12.39 11.24 -15.59
CA ASN A 124 11.66 11.42 -14.35
C ASN A 124 11.89 10.21 -13.45
N ALA A 125 12.94 10.34 -12.64
CA ALA A 125 13.10 9.78 -11.30
C ALA A 125 12.79 8.28 -11.14
N LYS A 126 13.80 7.45 -11.46
CA LYS A 126 13.96 6.11 -10.88
C LYS A 126 14.40 6.26 -9.42
N GLU A 127 13.50 6.66 -8.53
CA GLU A 127 13.82 6.66 -7.10
C GLU A 127 13.60 5.25 -6.53
N ALA A 128 14.63 4.65 -5.93
CA ALA A 128 14.51 3.34 -5.29
C ALA A 128 13.54 3.32 -4.09
N ASP A 129 13.03 4.48 -3.67
CA ASP A 129 12.00 4.61 -2.64
C ASP A 129 10.66 3.95 -3.08
N ASP A 130 10.46 3.68 -4.39
CA ASP A 130 9.30 2.93 -4.95
C ASP A 130 9.59 1.42 -5.23
N SER A 131 10.80 0.94 -4.91
CA SER A 131 11.24 -0.41 -5.26
C SER A 131 10.99 -1.42 -4.14
N SER A 132 9.81 -2.07 -4.16
CA SER A 132 9.46 -3.13 -3.21
C SER A 132 9.52 -4.53 -3.82
N ILE A 133 9.94 -5.51 -3.01
CA ILE A 133 9.90 -6.93 -3.37
C ILE A 133 8.51 -7.45 -2.99
N VAL A 134 7.69 -7.79 -3.98
CA VAL A 134 6.33 -8.31 -3.74
C VAL A 134 6.28 -9.81 -4.06
N ILE A 135 5.94 -10.61 -3.06
CA ILE A 135 5.91 -12.07 -3.12
C ILE A 135 4.48 -12.55 -2.89
N GLN A 136 3.95 -13.36 -3.80
CA GLN A 136 2.74 -14.14 -3.59
C GLN A 136 3.12 -15.48 -2.98
N LEU A 137 2.63 -15.70 -1.76
CA LEU A 137 2.84 -16.94 -1.05
C LEU A 137 1.98 -18.05 -1.67
N PRO A 138 2.51 -19.28 -1.77
CA PRO A 138 1.70 -20.45 -2.08
C PRO A 138 0.73 -20.73 -0.93
N THR A 139 -0.27 -21.57 -1.21
CA THR A 139 -1.10 -22.16 -0.16
C THR A 139 -0.42 -23.42 0.37
N LEU A 140 -0.01 -23.36 1.63
CA LEU A 140 0.61 -24.44 2.38
C LEU A 140 -0.42 -25.27 3.14
N PRO A 141 -0.20 -26.59 3.32
CA PRO A 141 -1.01 -27.41 4.22
C PRO A 141 -1.06 -26.86 5.66
N ALA A 142 -2.16 -27.07 6.36
CA ALA A 142 -2.37 -26.47 7.68
C ALA A 142 -1.45 -27.05 8.77
N ASP A 143 -1.02 -28.30 8.61
CA ASP A 143 -0.12 -29.04 9.50
C ASP A 143 1.33 -28.53 9.48
N ILE A 144 1.71 -27.77 8.46
CA ILE A 144 3.04 -27.16 8.37
C ILE A 144 3.07 -25.69 8.77
N LEU A 145 1.97 -25.18 9.34
CA LEU A 145 1.80 -23.79 9.75
C LEU A 145 1.57 -23.66 11.27
N PRO A 146 2.03 -22.57 11.91
CA PRO A 146 2.78 -21.46 11.33
C PRO A 146 4.23 -21.85 11.00
N ARG A 147 4.84 -21.17 10.02
CA ARG A 147 6.22 -21.41 9.60
C ARG A 147 6.98 -20.11 9.41
N ILE A 148 8.28 -20.10 9.68
CA ILE A 148 9.15 -18.96 9.40
C ILE A 148 10.11 -19.34 8.28
N PHE A 149 10.24 -18.47 7.28
CA PHE A 149 11.21 -18.57 6.20
C PHE A 149 12.15 -17.36 6.27
N THR A 150 13.45 -17.60 6.16
CA THR A 150 14.42 -16.50 6.03
C THR A 150 14.50 -16.08 4.57
N VAL A 151 14.24 -14.81 4.27
CA VAL A 151 14.36 -14.23 2.93
C VAL A 151 15.61 -13.37 2.88
N LYS A 152 16.58 -13.77 2.07
CA LYS A 152 17.78 -12.99 1.76
C LYS A 152 17.56 -12.21 0.47
N TYR A 153 18.01 -10.97 0.44
CA TYR A 153 17.95 -10.17 -0.76
C TYR A 153 19.15 -9.23 -0.90
N SER A 154 19.48 -8.88 -2.13
CA SER A 154 20.44 -7.82 -2.47
C SER A 154 19.90 -7.00 -3.63
N VAL A 155 20.24 -5.73 -3.68
CA VAL A 155 19.94 -4.88 -4.84
C VAL A 155 21.03 -5.03 -5.87
N TYR A 156 20.66 -4.94 -7.15
CA TYR A 156 21.63 -4.82 -8.23
C TYR A 156 21.39 -3.59 -9.11
N ARG A 157 22.45 -3.19 -9.80
CA ARG A 157 22.43 -2.12 -10.80
C ARG A 157 23.23 -2.53 -12.04
N ASP A 158 22.70 -2.29 -13.23
CA ASP A 158 23.35 -2.60 -14.50
C ASP A 158 24.07 -1.35 -15.06
N VAL A 159 25.26 -1.02 -14.51
CA VAL A 159 26.13 0.07 -15.00
C VAL A 159 27.52 -0.45 -15.36
N GLY A 160 27.74 -0.76 -16.64
CA GLY A 160 29.03 -1.20 -17.22
C GLY A 160 29.45 -2.63 -16.83
N SER A 161 29.33 -2.97 -15.55
CA SER A 161 29.39 -4.30 -14.95
C SER A 161 28.28 -4.38 -13.91
N ARG A 162 27.61 -5.51 -13.74
CA ARG A 162 26.48 -5.62 -12.79
C ARG A 162 26.96 -5.42 -11.34
N TRP A 163 26.49 -4.37 -10.68
CA TRP A 163 26.81 -4.05 -9.29
C TRP A 163 25.84 -4.76 -8.35
N VAL A 164 26.33 -5.25 -7.22
CA VAL A 164 25.52 -5.99 -6.23
C VAL A 164 25.86 -5.48 -4.83
N SER A 165 24.82 -5.15 -4.05
CA SER A 165 24.95 -4.69 -2.66
C SER A 165 25.30 -5.82 -1.69
N ASN A 166 25.55 -5.43 -0.43
CA ASN A 166 25.44 -6.35 0.70
C ASN A 166 24.09 -7.10 0.69
N LYS A 167 24.08 -8.30 1.27
CA LYS A 167 22.87 -9.08 1.50
C LYS A 167 22.18 -8.55 2.76
N ALA A 168 20.88 -8.32 2.68
CA ALA A 168 20.01 -8.09 3.81
C ALA A 168 19.06 -9.28 4.00
N THR A 169 18.54 -9.41 5.20
CA THR A 169 17.69 -10.52 5.62
C THR A 169 16.41 -9.99 6.23
N THR A 170 15.29 -10.60 5.86
CA THR A 170 14.01 -10.43 6.57
C THR A 170 13.40 -11.79 6.84
N TYR A 171 12.64 -11.91 7.93
CA TYR A 171 11.96 -13.15 8.29
C TYR A 171 10.50 -13.08 7.84
N LEU A 172 10.05 -14.11 7.16
CA LEU A 172 8.66 -14.26 6.73
C LEU A 172 7.98 -15.33 7.56
N LYS A 173 7.10 -14.93 8.49
CA LYS A 173 6.27 -15.85 9.27
C LYS A 173 4.92 -16.06 8.57
N VAL A 174 4.74 -17.23 7.97
CA VAL A 174 3.49 -17.65 7.35
C VAL A 174 2.59 -18.32 8.39
N VAL A 175 1.39 -17.79 8.58
CA VAL A 175 0.40 -18.29 9.56
C VAL A 175 -0.84 -18.84 8.85
N PRO A 176 -1.65 -19.72 9.50
CA PRO A 176 -2.90 -20.17 8.92
C PRO A 176 -3.82 -19.00 8.54
N LYS A 177 -4.57 -19.16 7.45
CA LYS A 177 -5.55 -18.14 7.02
C LYS A 177 -6.59 -17.93 8.13
N GLY A 178 -6.86 -16.67 8.48
CA GLY A 178 -7.83 -16.32 9.52
C GLY A 178 -7.29 -16.40 10.96
N SER A 179 -6.00 -16.70 11.15
CA SER A 179 -5.38 -16.71 12.49
C SER A 179 -5.17 -15.31 13.08
N ASN A 180 -5.23 -14.26 12.25
CA ASN A 180 -5.15 -12.88 12.72
C ASN A 180 -6.56 -12.35 13.03
N ASN A 181 -6.97 -12.37 14.30
CA ASN A 181 -8.29 -11.89 14.74
C ASN A 181 -8.56 -10.43 14.34
N TYR A 182 -7.52 -9.58 14.31
CA TYR A 182 -7.68 -8.17 13.91
C TYR A 182 -8.10 -8.00 12.46
N ARG A 183 -7.82 -8.98 11.61
CA ARG A 183 -8.31 -8.99 10.22
C ARG A 183 -9.83 -9.02 10.16
N GLN A 184 -10.49 -9.75 11.06
CA GLN A 184 -11.96 -9.81 11.07
C GLN A 184 -12.58 -8.44 11.27
N LEU A 185 -11.91 -7.55 12.03
CA LEU A 185 -12.33 -6.16 12.18
C LEU A 185 -12.28 -5.42 10.85
N LEU A 186 -11.20 -5.60 10.06
CA LEU A 186 -11.03 -4.96 8.75
C LEU A 186 -11.99 -5.47 7.68
N VAL A 187 -12.39 -6.74 7.69
CA VAL A 187 -13.23 -7.30 6.61
C VAL A 187 -14.56 -6.56 6.52
N GLY A 188 -14.91 -6.08 5.32
CA GLY A 188 -16.13 -5.35 5.03
C GLY A 188 -15.89 -4.10 4.18
N LYS A 189 -16.98 -3.35 3.95
CA LYS A 189 -16.96 -2.09 3.22
C LYS A 189 -16.83 -0.91 4.19
N TRP A 190 -15.94 0.00 3.87
CA TRP A 190 -15.54 1.15 4.65
C TRP A 190 -15.70 2.41 3.84
N ASN A 191 -16.62 3.28 4.25
CA ASN A 191 -16.86 4.55 3.60
C ASN A 191 -15.89 5.61 4.14
N ILE A 192 -15.26 6.38 3.25
CA ILE A 192 -14.34 7.45 3.62
C ILE A 192 -15.14 8.60 4.22
N GLN A 193 -14.92 8.87 5.50
CA GLN A 193 -15.55 9.98 6.23
C GLN A 193 -14.74 11.28 6.06
N SER A 194 -13.42 11.21 6.17
CA SER A 194 -12.53 12.36 5.98
C SER A 194 -11.14 11.94 5.55
N SER A 195 -10.44 12.85 4.89
CA SER A 195 -9.00 12.77 4.65
C SER A 195 -8.35 14.09 5.08
N THR A 196 -7.28 14.03 5.85
CA THR A 196 -6.52 15.20 6.30
C THR A 196 -5.10 15.11 5.78
N ILE A 197 -4.70 16.09 4.98
CA ILE A 197 -3.34 16.23 4.46
C ILE A 197 -2.60 17.28 5.31
N THR A 198 -1.50 16.86 5.91
CA THR A 198 -0.61 17.71 6.71
C THR A 198 0.72 17.87 5.99
N TYR A 199 1.06 19.11 5.67
CA TYR A 199 2.37 19.49 5.14
C TYR A 199 3.27 19.95 6.29
N PRO A 200 4.60 19.72 6.24
CA PRO A 200 5.54 20.17 7.25
C PRO A 200 5.61 21.69 7.42
N ASP A 201 5.35 22.45 6.34
CA ASP A 201 5.58 23.89 6.23
C ASP A 201 4.31 24.68 5.87
N ARG A 202 3.13 24.05 5.85
CA ARG A 202 1.86 24.70 5.47
C ARG A 202 0.71 24.30 6.38
N GLU A 203 -0.36 25.07 6.29
CA GLU A 203 -1.62 24.74 6.95
C GLU A 203 -2.09 23.33 6.56
N THR A 204 -2.60 22.61 7.57
CA THR A 204 -3.21 21.31 7.39
C THR A 204 -4.52 21.47 6.63
N THR A 205 -4.65 20.79 5.49
CA THR A 205 -5.90 20.75 4.74
C THR A 205 -6.70 19.52 5.12
N THR A 206 -7.83 19.73 5.80
CA THR A 206 -8.80 18.66 6.05
C THR A 206 -9.89 18.69 4.99
N TYR A 207 -9.98 17.60 4.22
CA TYR A 207 -11.10 17.31 3.35
C TYR A 207 -12.09 16.45 4.11
N VAL A 208 -13.22 17.03 4.53
CA VAL A 208 -14.39 16.24 4.92
C VAL A 208 -15.07 15.83 3.62
N LYS A 209 -15.28 14.53 3.39
CA LYS A 209 -16.08 14.09 2.26
C LYS A 209 -17.56 14.16 2.66
N PRO A 210 -18.46 14.60 1.76
CA PRO A 210 -18.21 14.94 0.35
C PRO A 210 -17.59 16.34 0.15
N LEU A 211 -16.77 16.50 -0.88
CA LEU A 211 -16.25 17.80 -1.32
C LEU A 211 -17.37 18.55 -2.04
N ASP A 212 -18.07 19.45 -1.37
CA ASP A 212 -19.28 20.06 -1.93
C ASP A 212 -18.99 20.99 -3.12
N SER A 213 -17.86 21.70 -3.14
CA SER A 213 -17.49 22.56 -4.27
C SER A 213 -16.00 22.92 -4.33
N VAL A 214 -15.53 23.29 -5.52
CA VAL A 214 -14.24 23.98 -5.71
C VAL A 214 -14.55 25.42 -6.10
N ILE A 215 -14.00 26.39 -5.37
CA ILE A 215 -14.20 27.82 -5.64
C ILE A 215 -13.24 28.27 -6.74
N GLY A 216 -13.76 29.02 -7.71
CA GLY A 216 -13.00 29.72 -8.74
C GLY A 216 -13.03 31.23 -8.53
N HIS A 217 -12.09 31.91 -9.19
CA HIS A 217 -12.01 33.36 -9.23
C HIS A 217 -12.55 33.87 -10.56
N TYR A 218 -13.42 34.87 -10.50
CA TYR A 218 -14.04 35.43 -11.68
C TYR A 218 -14.07 36.96 -11.60
N ARG A 219 -14.23 37.58 -12.76
CA ARG A 219 -14.45 39.01 -12.88
C ARG A 219 -15.70 39.28 -13.70
N CYS A 220 -16.46 40.27 -13.27
CA CYS A 220 -17.55 40.80 -14.06
C CYS A 220 -17.03 41.82 -15.06
N MET A 221 -17.22 41.59 -16.35
CA MET A 221 -16.91 42.54 -17.42
C MET A 221 -18.10 42.63 -18.35
N ASP A 222 -18.67 43.84 -18.50
CA ASP A 222 -19.83 44.11 -19.34
C ASP A 222 -21.02 43.17 -19.09
N GLY A 223 -21.28 42.86 -17.80
CA GLY A 223 -22.36 41.94 -17.38
C GLY A 223 -22.07 40.45 -17.62
N LYS A 224 -20.93 40.11 -18.22
CA LYS A 224 -20.48 38.72 -18.42
C LYS A 224 -19.48 38.30 -17.36
N LEU A 225 -19.60 37.03 -16.96
CA LEU A 225 -18.66 36.42 -16.03
C LEU A 225 -17.45 35.86 -16.77
N MET A 226 -16.24 36.29 -16.40
CA MET A 226 -14.99 35.81 -16.99
C MET A 226 -14.12 35.14 -15.94
N GLY A 227 -13.55 33.98 -16.27
CA GLY A 227 -12.58 33.30 -15.40
C GLY A 227 -11.26 34.06 -15.35
N VAL A 228 -10.69 34.21 -14.16
CA VAL A 228 -9.36 34.81 -13.96
C VAL A 228 -8.43 33.79 -13.32
N GLY A 229 -7.23 33.63 -13.89
CA GLY A 229 -6.28 32.60 -13.46
C GLY A 229 -5.53 32.93 -12.17
N ILE A 230 -5.54 34.20 -11.74
CA ILE A 230 -4.88 34.70 -10.53
C ILE A 230 -5.84 35.70 -9.87
N SER A 231 -6.05 35.58 -8.56
CA SER A 231 -6.92 36.47 -7.79
C SER A 231 -6.34 37.88 -7.68
N HIS A 232 -7.16 38.89 -7.90
CA HIS A 232 -6.86 40.30 -7.71
C HIS A 232 -7.97 40.99 -6.92
N GLU A 233 -7.68 42.19 -6.42
CA GLU A 233 -8.67 43.05 -5.77
C GLU A 233 -9.82 43.37 -6.75
N GLY A 234 -11.07 43.12 -6.33
CA GLY A 234 -12.28 43.30 -7.15
C GLY A 234 -12.81 42.04 -7.84
N ASP A 235 -12.16 40.88 -7.68
CA ASP A 235 -12.68 39.61 -8.18
C ASP A 235 -13.83 39.07 -7.31
N VAL A 236 -14.75 38.33 -7.94
CA VAL A 236 -15.85 37.61 -7.27
C VAL A 236 -15.54 36.12 -7.18
N TYR A 237 -16.03 35.50 -6.13
CA TYR A 237 -15.74 34.10 -5.78
C TYR A 237 -17.01 33.28 -5.92
N TYR A 238 -17.01 32.37 -6.88
CA TYR A 238 -18.12 31.46 -7.11
C TYR A 238 -17.63 30.02 -7.16
N PRO A 239 -18.47 29.04 -6.81
CA PRO A 239 -18.16 27.64 -7.07
C PRO A 239 -17.89 27.44 -8.58
N ASP A 240 -16.68 27.04 -8.96
CA ASP A 240 -16.35 26.63 -10.33
C ASP A 240 -17.02 25.32 -10.67
N ARG A 241 -17.08 24.41 -9.69
CA ARG A 241 -17.72 23.11 -9.85
C ARG A 241 -18.32 22.62 -8.54
N TYR A 242 -19.43 21.91 -8.65
CA TYR A 242 -20.01 21.07 -7.61
C TYR A 242 -19.64 19.62 -7.88
N ILE A 243 -19.18 18.93 -6.86
CA ILE A 243 -18.78 17.52 -6.96
C ILE A 243 -19.69 16.71 -6.05
N THR A 244 -20.55 15.89 -6.65
CA THR A 244 -21.36 14.94 -5.89
C THR A 244 -20.59 13.64 -5.79
N VAL A 245 -20.19 13.26 -4.58
CA VAL A 245 -19.58 11.95 -4.32
C VAL A 245 -20.71 10.94 -4.10
N HIS A 246 -20.88 10.00 -5.02
CA HIS A 246 -21.85 8.91 -4.89
C HIS A 246 -21.26 7.76 -4.08
N GLU A 247 -19.96 7.50 -4.24
CA GLU A 247 -19.26 6.44 -3.52
C GLU A 247 -17.79 6.81 -3.32
N ALA A 248 -17.29 6.57 -2.11
CA ALA A 248 -15.88 6.69 -1.78
C ALA A 248 -15.58 5.68 -0.69
N SER A 249 -15.18 4.47 -1.07
CA SER A 249 -15.09 3.35 -0.14
C SER A 249 -13.95 2.41 -0.42
N TYR A 250 -13.43 1.82 0.65
CA TYR A 250 -12.54 0.66 0.62
C TYR A 250 -13.31 -0.59 1.01
N ASN A 251 -13.13 -1.68 0.27
CA ASN A 251 -13.69 -2.97 0.62
C ASN A 251 -12.57 -3.98 0.83
N PHE A 252 -12.50 -4.54 2.04
CA PHE A 252 -11.54 -5.56 2.43
C PHE A 252 -12.26 -6.92 2.47
N GLY A 253 -11.95 -7.80 1.53
CA GLY A 253 -12.52 -9.15 1.45
C GLY A 253 -11.92 -10.12 2.48
N GLY A 254 -12.71 -11.13 2.86
CA GLY A 254 -12.29 -12.25 3.72
C GLY A 254 -11.29 -13.23 3.07
N ASP A 255 -10.87 -12.96 1.85
CA ASP A 255 -9.84 -13.70 1.10
C ASP A 255 -8.65 -12.81 0.68
N ASN A 256 -8.47 -11.69 1.40
CA ASN A 256 -7.40 -10.72 1.15
C ASN A 256 -7.57 -9.94 -0.16
N ASN A 257 -8.75 -9.99 -0.80
CA ASN A 257 -9.08 -9.05 -1.89
C ASN A 257 -9.28 -7.64 -1.34
N PHE A 258 -8.87 -6.65 -2.12
CA PHE A 258 -9.09 -5.24 -1.84
C PHE A 258 -9.77 -4.59 -3.05
N ASN A 259 -10.77 -3.76 -2.79
CA ASN A 259 -11.33 -2.87 -3.80
C ASN A 259 -11.39 -1.44 -3.26
N ASP A 260 -10.90 -0.47 -4.04
CA ASP A 260 -11.17 0.95 -3.83
C ASP A 260 -12.14 1.44 -4.90
N ARG A 261 -13.25 2.00 -4.46
CA ARG A 261 -14.31 2.52 -5.31
C ARG A 261 -14.47 4.01 -5.06
N PHE A 262 -14.27 4.80 -6.11
CA PHE A 262 -14.54 6.23 -6.09
C PHE A 262 -15.42 6.59 -7.27
N LEU A 263 -16.64 7.04 -6.98
CA LEU A 263 -17.65 7.43 -7.95
C LEU A 263 -18.14 8.84 -7.67
N THR A 264 -17.97 9.75 -8.63
CA THR A 264 -18.46 11.13 -8.53
C THR A 264 -19.22 11.56 -9.78
N THR A 265 -20.05 12.58 -9.64
CA THR A 265 -20.53 13.42 -10.75
C THR A 265 -20.07 14.86 -10.54
N VAL A 266 -19.90 15.60 -11.62
CA VAL A 266 -19.40 16.98 -11.58
C VAL A 266 -20.34 17.87 -12.38
N ARG A 267 -20.82 18.94 -11.74
CA ARG A 267 -21.48 20.07 -12.42
C ARG A 267 -20.52 21.24 -12.44
N ARG A 268 -20.34 21.89 -13.59
CA ARG A 268 -19.39 23.00 -13.73
C ARG A 268 -20.13 24.27 -14.13
N LEU A 269 -19.63 25.40 -13.63
CA LEU A 269 -20.06 26.72 -14.06
C LEU A 269 -19.77 26.90 -15.56
N ASN A 270 -20.81 27.20 -16.33
CA ASN A 270 -20.69 27.46 -17.75
C ASN A 270 -20.60 28.97 -17.97
N LEU A 271 -19.39 29.47 -18.25
CA LEU A 271 -19.14 30.90 -18.42
C LEU A 271 -19.90 31.51 -19.61
N ASP A 272 -20.08 30.76 -20.69
CA ASP A 272 -20.78 31.24 -21.88
C ASP A 272 -22.28 31.44 -21.66
N LEU A 273 -22.86 30.66 -20.74
CA LEU A 273 -24.27 30.75 -20.35
C LEU A 273 -24.50 31.59 -19.09
N SER A 274 -23.43 31.98 -18.39
CA SER A 274 -23.52 32.72 -17.13
C SER A 274 -23.34 34.21 -17.34
N THR A 275 -24.01 35.00 -16.51
CA THR A 275 -23.79 36.43 -16.35
C THR A 275 -23.26 36.70 -14.93
N CYS A 276 -22.89 37.94 -14.65
CA CYS A 276 -22.46 38.31 -13.30
C CYS A 276 -23.54 38.12 -12.23
N ASP A 277 -24.82 38.20 -12.65
CA ASP A 277 -25.99 38.13 -11.77
C ASP A 277 -26.73 36.78 -11.84
N SER A 278 -26.36 35.91 -12.78
CA SER A 278 -27.01 34.60 -12.99
C SER A 278 -25.99 33.54 -13.38
N LEU A 279 -25.79 32.56 -12.48
CA LEU A 279 -24.83 31.48 -12.66
C LEU A 279 -25.52 30.23 -13.19
N VAL A 280 -25.02 29.70 -14.31
CA VAL A 280 -25.56 28.49 -14.94
C VAL A 280 -24.57 27.34 -14.79
N TYR A 281 -25.00 26.26 -14.14
CA TYR A 281 -24.20 25.05 -13.96
C TYR A 281 -24.71 23.92 -14.83
N VAL A 282 -23.83 23.38 -15.67
CA VAL A 282 -24.12 22.25 -16.58
C VAL A 282 -23.41 20.99 -16.12
N ASP A 283 -23.97 19.83 -16.45
CA ASP A 283 -23.30 18.56 -16.22
C ASP A 283 -22.02 18.52 -17.05
N ALA A 284 -20.87 18.37 -16.37
CA ALA A 284 -19.57 18.42 -17.01
C ALA A 284 -19.13 17.08 -17.59
N ASN A 285 -20.04 16.11 -17.74
CA ASN A 285 -19.71 14.72 -18.06
C ASN A 285 -18.92 14.54 -19.38
N SER A 286 -18.98 15.50 -20.31
CA SER A 286 -18.21 15.49 -21.56
C SER A 286 -16.87 16.24 -21.51
N ILE A 287 -16.65 17.14 -20.54
CA ILE A 287 -15.47 18.03 -20.47
C ILE A 287 -14.57 17.65 -19.28
N SER A 288 -15.18 17.25 -18.17
CA SER A 288 -14.54 16.70 -16.98
C SER A 288 -15.49 15.63 -16.43
N PRO A 289 -15.54 14.43 -17.05
CA PRO A 289 -16.37 13.35 -16.55
C PRO A 289 -16.15 13.17 -15.06
N GLY A 290 -17.24 12.97 -14.34
CA GLY A 290 -17.14 12.44 -12.98
C GLY A 290 -16.20 11.24 -12.94
N ILE A 291 -15.51 11.05 -11.82
CA ILE A 291 -14.54 9.96 -11.73
C ILE A 291 -15.34 8.69 -11.43
N ASP A 292 -15.29 7.73 -12.35
CA ASP A 292 -15.68 6.35 -12.11
C ASP A 292 -14.39 5.52 -12.03
N ARG A 293 -13.90 5.33 -10.80
CA ARG A 293 -12.68 4.57 -10.53
C ARG A 293 -13.03 3.33 -9.72
N LEU A 294 -12.62 2.17 -10.23
CA LEU A 294 -12.55 0.93 -9.46
C LEU A 294 -11.13 0.39 -9.56
N VAL A 295 -10.47 0.32 -8.42
CA VAL A 295 -9.15 -0.30 -8.27
C VAL A 295 -9.35 -1.61 -7.54
N THR A 296 -8.79 -2.69 -8.06
CA THR A 296 -8.81 -4.00 -7.42
C THR A 296 -7.39 -4.44 -7.12
N GLY A 297 -7.24 -5.15 -6.01
CA GLY A 297 -5.95 -5.54 -5.49
C GLY A 297 -6.06 -6.58 -4.39
N ARG A 298 -5.00 -6.67 -3.60
CA ARG A 298 -4.93 -7.47 -2.38
C ARG A 298 -4.47 -6.60 -1.24
N TYR A 299 -4.76 -7.02 -0.02
CA TYR A 299 -4.25 -6.39 1.18
C TYR A 299 -3.73 -7.41 2.19
N TYR A 300 -2.88 -6.96 3.10
CA TYR A 300 -2.58 -7.67 4.32
C TYR A 300 -2.37 -6.67 5.46
N TYR A 301 -2.69 -7.08 6.69
CA TYR A 301 -2.52 -6.25 7.88
C TYR A 301 -1.66 -6.99 8.92
N ASN A 302 -0.57 -6.34 9.31
CA ASN A 302 0.27 -6.77 10.42
C ASN A 302 -0.12 -5.97 11.68
N ALA A 303 -0.75 -6.65 12.63
CA ALA A 303 -1.20 -6.05 13.89
C ALA A 303 -0.04 -5.72 14.84
N GLU A 304 1.09 -6.43 14.75
CA GLU A 304 2.25 -6.17 15.59
C GLU A 304 2.94 -4.86 15.19
N SER A 305 3.08 -4.61 13.89
CA SER A 305 3.67 -3.35 13.37
C SER A 305 2.65 -2.24 13.09
N ASN A 306 1.35 -2.53 13.24
CA ASN A 306 0.25 -1.65 12.82
C ASN A 306 0.35 -1.19 11.36
N GLN A 307 0.78 -2.07 10.46
CA GLN A 307 0.91 -1.75 9.04
C GLN A 307 -0.15 -2.47 8.20
N LEU A 308 -0.95 -1.68 7.49
CA LEU A 308 -1.85 -2.14 6.45
C LEU A 308 -1.16 -1.91 5.10
N ASN A 309 -0.96 -2.98 4.35
CA ASN A 309 -0.30 -2.96 3.06
C ASN A 309 -1.33 -3.31 1.99
N ILE A 310 -1.39 -2.51 0.94
CA ILE A 310 -2.34 -2.69 -0.16
C ILE A 310 -1.54 -2.74 -1.46
N VAL A 311 -1.70 -3.83 -2.19
CA VAL A 311 -1.06 -4.05 -3.49
C VAL A 311 -2.14 -4.07 -4.55
N TYR A 312 -2.10 -3.16 -5.51
CA TYR A 312 -3.15 -3.07 -6.53
C TYR A 312 -2.58 -2.72 -7.91
N GLY A 313 -3.31 -3.08 -8.96
CA GLY A 313 -2.95 -2.71 -10.32
C GLY A 313 -3.39 -1.28 -10.64
N LYS A 314 -2.58 -0.52 -11.36
CA LYS A 314 -3.00 0.79 -11.87
C LYS A 314 -4.03 0.62 -13.00
N ALA A 315 -5.27 1.01 -12.74
CA ALA A 315 -6.32 1.00 -13.76
C ALA A 315 -6.24 2.26 -14.64
N GLY A 316 -6.11 2.06 -15.96
CA GLY A 316 -6.23 3.13 -16.97
C GLY A 316 -4.93 3.89 -17.30
N GLY A 317 -4.70 4.14 -18.59
CA GLY A 317 -3.64 5.04 -19.08
C GLY A 317 -2.41 4.39 -19.72
N GLY A 318 -2.44 3.08 -20.04
CA GLY A 318 -1.35 2.39 -20.73
C GLY A 318 -0.09 2.16 -19.87
N ARG A 319 0.04 2.79 -18.70
CA ARG A 319 1.09 2.50 -17.71
C ARG A 319 0.67 1.30 -16.88
N TYR A 320 1.08 0.12 -17.31
CA TYR A 320 0.88 -1.12 -16.56
C TYR A 320 1.93 -1.22 -15.46
N GLY A 321 1.50 -1.01 -14.23
CA GLY A 321 2.30 -1.13 -13.01
C GLY A 321 1.43 -1.65 -11.87
N VAL A 322 2.08 -2.24 -10.88
CA VAL A 322 1.47 -2.57 -9.59
C VAL A 322 1.96 -1.53 -8.61
N ASP A 323 1.04 -0.90 -7.89
CA ASP A 323 1.34 0.04 -6.84
C ASP A 323 1.26 -0.69 -5.48
N LEU A 324 2.11 -0.28 -4.54
CA LEU A 324 2.06 -0.67 -3.14
C LEU A 324 1.80 0.58 -2.31
N GLU A 325 0.75 0.55 -1.51
CA GLU A 325 0.51 1.56 -0.48
C GLU A 325 0.68 0.94 0.91
N VAL A 326 1.55 1.54 1.71
CA VAL A 326 1.80 1.14 3.10
C VAL A 326 1.22 2.19 4.03
N TYR A 327 0.19 1.80 4.78
CA TYR A 327 -0.49 2.62 5.75
C TYR A 327 -0.10 2.22 7.18
N THR A 328 0.12 3.20 8.04
CA THR A 328 0.05 2.99 9.49
C THR A 328 -1.42 2.99 9.92
N VAL A 329 -1.87 1.93 10.58
CA VAL A 329 -3.18 1.85 11.22
C VAL A 329 -3.09 2.56 12.58
N LEU A 330 -3.77 3.68 12.71
CA LEU A 330 -3.81 4.49 13.93
C LEU A 330 -4.97 4.10 14.85
N GLU A 331 -6.04 3.55 14.28
CA GLU A 331 -7.24 3.11 14.99
C GLU A 331 -7.92 2.01 14.16
N LEU A 332 -8.30 0.91 14.81
CA LEU A 332 -9.10 -0.15 14.20
C LEU A 332 -10.10 -0.67 15.24
N THR A 333 -11.38 -0.41 15.00
CA THR A 333 -12.50 -0.89 15.79
C THR A 333 -13.53 -1.54 14.86
N GLU A 334 -14.64 -2.04 15.38
CA GLU A 334 -15.71 -2.62 14.56
C GLU A 334 -16.31 -1.63 13.55
N ASN A 335 -16.35 -0.33 13.88
CA ASN A 335 -17.05 0.68 13.08
C ASN A 335 -16.15 1.82 12.58
N ARG A 336 -14.87 1.84 12.98
CA ARG A 336 -13.95 2.93 12.65
C ARG A 336 -12.54 2.43 12.34
N LEU A 337 -12.03 2.88 11.20
CA LEU A 337 -10.67 2.64 10.73
C LEU A 337 -10.01 4.00 10.48
N LYS A 338 -8.89 4.26 11.15
CA LYS A 338 -8.05 5.45 10.92
C LYS A 338 -6.70 5.00 10.42
N ILE A 339 -6.35 5.39 9.21
CA ILE A 339 -5.09 5.02 8.57
C ILE A 339 -4.30 6.27 8.19
N ARG A 340 -2.98 6.14 8.11
CA ARG A 340 -2.09 7.22 7.71
C ARG A 340 -1.05 6.72 6.72
N ILE A 341 -0.87 7.45 5.64
CA ILE A 341 0.23 7.27 4.69
C ILE A 341 1.16 8.48 4.76
N GLN A 342 2.46 8.23 4.65
CA GLN A 342 3.49 9.24 4.45
C GLN A 342 3.87 9.19 2.98
N ARG A 343 3.73 10.30 2.25
CA ARG A 343 4.21 10.42 0.88
C ARG A 343 5.42 11.34 0.80
N GLY A 344 6.33 11.02 -0.12
CA GLY A 344 7.42 11.89 -0.55
C GLY A 344 8.56 12.08 0.44
N THR A 345 9.28 11.02 0.81
CA THR A 345 10.57 11.17 1.54
C THR A 345 11.63 11.92 0.72
N THR A 346 11.42 12.07 -0.58
CA THR A 346 12.30 12.68 -1.59
C THR A 346 11.61 13.74 -2.46
N GLU A 347 10.29 13.85 -2.41
CA GLU A 347 9.55 14.89 -3.16
C GLU A 347 9.82 16.28 -2.57
N ALA A 348 9.68 17.32 -3.40
CA ALA A 348 9.83 18.72 -2.96
C ALA A 348 8.87 19.11 -1.81
N PHE A 349 7.80 18.35 -1.57
CA PHE A 349 6.78 18.63 -0.55
C PHE A 349 6.29 17.33 0.13
N PRO A 350 7.04 16.75 1.08
CA PRO A 350 6.57 15.62 1.88
C PRO A 350 5.24 15.94 2.53
N TYR A 351 4.32 14.97 2.60
CA TYR A 351 3.08 15.15 3.36
C TYR A 351 2.62 13.87 4.04
N LYS A 352 1.82 14.06 5.09
CA LYS A 352 1.10 13.00 5.79
C LYS A 352 -0.36 13.10 5.41
N GLU A 353 -0.93 12.02 4.92
CA GLU A 353 -2.38 11.92 4.73
C GLU A 353 -2.96 10.97 5.78
N THR A 354 -3.96 11.44 6.52
CA THR A 354 -4.71 10.62 7.49
C THR A 354 -6.14 10.47 7.00
N ILE A 355 -6.57 9.23 6.77
CA ILE A 355 -7.91 8.89 6.28
C ILE A 355 -8.69 8.25 7.42
N VAL A 356 -9.90 8.74 7.64
CA VAL A 356 -10.87 8.15 8.58
C VAL A 356 -11.98 7.50 7.78
N LEU A 357 -12.25 6.23 8.07
CA LEU A 357 -13.30 5.45 7.44
C LEU A 357 -14.27 4.90 8.49
N THR A 358 -15.53 4.76 8.09
CA THR A 358 -16.59 4.14 8.88
C THR A 358 -17.16 2.93 8.15
N LYS A 359 -17.44 1.86 8.89
CA LYS A 359 -17.97 0.63 8.31
C LYS A 359 -19.45 0.78 7.94
N GLU A 360 -19.86 0.20 6.81
CA GLU A 360 -21.27 0.11 6.38
C GLU A 360 -22.03 -0.98 7.12
#